data_AF-A0A7W1J5J1-F1
#
_entry.id   AF-A0A7W1J5J1-F1
#
_cell.length_a   1.000
_cell.length_b   1.000
_cell.length_c   1.000
_cell.angle_alpha   90.00
_cell.angle_beta   90.00
_cell.angle_gamma   90.00
#
_symmetry.space_group_name_H-M   'P 1'
#
loop_
_entity.id
_entity.type
_entity.pdbx_description
1 polymer ?
#
loop_
_entity_poly.entity_id
_entity_poly.type
_entity_poly.pdbx_seq_one_letter_code
_entity_poly.pdbx_strand_id
1 'polypeptide(L)'
;MSTIKYILFDAANTLIHKPLLWKNLQSSLTKFSYKVPDEILKRNHKLISECLQFPDRTSKEFYKAFNSELLYSLGISPSQELLDDIFASCSYLPWEKFSDTSVIDSLNLPIGILSNFNNSLKVTINKEFGELFKHVFISENYGVAKPNPDFYKIVVKETGFTPSEILYIGDSIKLDMEPAIKISLNTLLIDRDGLYPIYKNRITSLEQLTLYL
;
A
#
# COMPACT_ATOMS: atom_id res chain seq x y z
N MET A 1 12.74 -12.31 24.51
CA MET A 1 12.40 -11.90 23.13
C MET A 1 10.88 -11.93 23.03
N SER A 2 10.23 -10.86 22.57
CA SER A 2 8.78 -10.87 22.40
C SER A 2 8.43 -11.77 21.23
N THR A 3 7.64 -12.81 21.47
CA THR A 3 7.15 -13.72 20.42
C THR A 3 6.00 -13.04 19.71
N ILE A 4 6.09 -12.86 18.38
CA ILE A 4 4.99 -12.35 17.56
C ILE A 4 3.82 -13.34 17.65
N LYS A 5 2.62 -12.82 17.88
CA LYS A 5 1.38 -13.62 17.99
C LYS A 5 0.28 -13.18 17.03
N TYR A 6 0.45 -12.03 16.39
CA TYR A 6 -0.52 -11.48 15.44
C TYR A 6 0.22 -10.71 14.34
N ILE A 7 -0.23 -10.87 13.10
CA ILE A 7 0.35 -10.16 11.97
C ILE A 7 -0.71 -9.22 11.39
N LEU A 8 -0.36 -7.95 11.32
CA LEU A 8 -1.19 -6.91 10.74
C LEU A 8 -0.56 -6.49 9.41
N PHE A 9 -1.37 -6.32 8.37
CA PHE A 9 -0.91 -5.90 7.06
C PHE A 9 -1.59 -4.60 6.64
N ASP A 10 -0.88 -3.71 5.96
CA ASP A 10 -1.52 -2.79 5.03
C ASP A 10 -2.09 -3.57 3.81
N ALA A 11 -3.00 -2.95 3.05
CA ALA A 11 -3.56 -3.57 1.86
C ALA A 11 -2.84 -3.17 0.56
N ALA A 12 -2.86 -1.89 0.20
CA ALA A 12 -2.46 -1.43 -1.13
C ALA A 12 -0.93 -1.42 -1.25
N ASN A 13 -0.38 -2.00 -2.31
CA ASN A 13 1.06 -2.22 -2.51
C ASN A 13 1.73 -3.12 -1.45
N THR A 14 0.98 -3.62 -0.47
CA THR A 14 1.42 -4.60 0.53
C THR A 14 0.88 -5.99 0.22
N LEU A 15 -0.44 -6.16 0.15
CA LEU A 15 -1.12 -7.42 -0.18
C LEU A 15 -1.66 -7.43 -1.61
N ILE A 16 -2.20 -6.30 -2.07
CA ILE A 16 -2.84 -6.16 -3.38
C ILE A 16 -2.20 -5.03 -4.19
N HIS A 17 -2.23 -5.18 -5.51
CA HIS A 17 -1.78 -4.16 -6.45
C HIS A 17 -2.64 -4.14 -7.70
N LYS A 18 -2.36 -3.15 -8.57
CA LYS A 18 -2.94 -3.03 -9.90
C LYS A 18 -1.91 -3.50 -10.93
N PRO A 19 -1.91 -4.77 -11.37
CA PRO A 19 -0.85 -5.32 -12.22
C PRO A 19 -0.73 -4.62 -13.58
N LEU A 20 -1.85 -4.09 -14.09
CA LEU A 20 -1.88 -3.36 -15.36
C LEU A 20 -1.43 -1.90 -15.25
N LEU A 21 -1.22 -1.36 -14.05
CA LEU A 21 -0.93 0.07 -13.85
C LEU A 21 0.32 0.50 -14.63
N TRP A 22 1.43 -0.18 -14.42
CA TRP A 22 2.71 0.21 -15.03
C TRP A 22 2.68 0.05 -16.55
N LYS A 23 2.09 -1.04 -17.05
CA LYS A 23 1.91 -1.28 -18.48
C LYS A 23 1.06 -0.18 -19.14
N ASN A 24 -0.06 0.18 -18.51
CA ASN A 24 -0.98 1.19 -19.04
C ASN A 24 -0.37 2.58 -18.99
N LEU A 25 0.32 2.92 -17.90
CA LEU A 25 1.01 4.19 -17.76
C LEU A 25 2.13 4.34 -18.81
N GLN A 26 2.92 3.29 -19.05
CA GLN A 26 3.92 3.28 -20.13
C GLN A 26 3.28 3.40 -21.52
N SER A 27 2.15 2.74 -21.75
CA SER A 27 1.42 2.84 -23.01
C SER A 27 0.92 4.26 -23.25
N SER A 28 0.36 4.91 -22.24
CA SER A 28 -0.05 6.32 -22.30
C SER A 28 1.14 7.23 -22.58
N LEU A 29 2.26 7.09 -21.85
CA LEU A 29 3.46 7.90 -22.10
C LEU A 29 3.99 7.72 -23.53
N THR A 30 4.08 6.46 -24.00
CA THR A 30 4.56 6.13 -25.35
C THR A 30 3.65 6.68 -26.44
N LYS A 31 2.32 6.63 -26.26
CA LYS A 31 1.33 7.22 -27.18
C LYS A 31 1.56 8.71 -27.41
N PHE A 32 2.07 9.41 -26.39
CA PHE A 32 2.42 10.83 -26.45
C PHE A 32 3.91 11.07 -26.69
N SER A 33 4.63 10.09 -27.25
CA SER A 33 6.06 10.15 -27.62
C SER A 33 7.05 10.31 -26.46
N TYR A 34 6.64 9.99 -25.23
CA TYR A 34 7.53 9.95 -24.07
C TYR A 34 8.04 8.53 -23.81
N LYS A 35 9.33 8.41 -23.52
CA LYS A 35 9.96 7.16 -23.09
C LYS A 35 10.58 7.37 -21.72
N VAL A 36 10.04 6.68 -20.72
CA VAL A 36 10.49 6.78 -19.32
C VAL A 36 10.94 5.40 -18.87
N PRO A 37 12.15 5.23 -18.32
CA PRO A 37 12.56 3.96 -17.72
C PRO A 37 11.64 3.55 -16.56
N ASP A 38 11.29 2.26 -16.46
CA ASP A 38 10.39 1.73 -15.42
C ASP A 38 10.83 2.10 -14.01
N GLU A 39 12.14 2.04 -13.73
CA GLU A 39 12.72 2.39 -12.44
C GLU A 39 12.40 3.84 -12.05
N ILE A 40 12.60 4.77 -12.99
CA ILE A 40 12.33 6.20 -12.76
C ILE A 40 10.84 6.44 -12.59
N LEU A 41 10.01 5.79 -13.42
CA LEU A 41 8.55 5.92 -13.36
C LEU A 41 8.01 5.46 -12.00
N LYS A 42 8.40 4.26 -11.56
CA LYS A 42 7.98 3.69 -10.28
C LYS A 42 8.50 4.51 -9.10
N ARG A 43 9.78 4.90 -9.12
CA ARG A 43 10.40 5.72 -8.07
C ARG A 43 9.64 7.04 -7.91
N ASN A 44 9.42 7.76 -9.01
CA ASN A 44 8.74 9.04 -8.96
C ASN A 44 7.27 8.88 -8.55
N HIS A 45 6.55 7.87 -9.06
CA HIS A 45 5.20 7.58 -8.63
C HIS A 45 5.11 7.32 -7.13
N LYS A 46 6.02 6.51 -6.57
CA LYS A 46 6.07 6.26 -5.12
C LYS A 46 6.36 7.53 -4.34
N LEU A 47 7.32 8.35 -4.78
CA LEU A 47 7.64 9.63 -4.13
C LEU A 47 6.43 10.56 -4.06
N ILE A 48 5.74 10.76 -5.19
CA ILE A 48 4.53 11.60 -5.22
C ILE A 48 3.43 11.01 -4.33
N SER A 49 3.30 9.68 -4.29
CA SER A 49 2.29 9.03 -3.43
C SER A 49 2.55 9.19 -1.93
N GLU A 50 3.79 9.34 -1.50
CA GLU A 50 4.14 9.63 -0.10
C GLU A 50 3.96 11.11 0.27
N CYS A 51 4.10 12.00 -0.72
CA CYS A 51 3.92 13.45 -0.56
C CYS A 51 2.44 13.84 -0.45
N LEU A 52 1.57 13.19 -1.22
CA LEU A 52 0.15 13.55 -1.30
C LEU A 52 -0.71 12.73 -0.35
N GLN A 53 -1.74 13.37 0.22
CA GLN A 53 -2.74 12.67 1.03
C GLN A 53 -3.81 12.06 0.13
N PHE A 54 -3.92 10.73 0.14
CA PHE A 54 -4.99 10.03 -0.56
C PHE A 54 -6.28 10.10 0.25
N PRO A 55 -7.40 10.54 -0.35
CA PRO A 55 -8.71 10.39 0.28
C PRO A 55 -9.17 8.92 0.24
N ASP A 56 -10.06 8.52 1.15
CA ASP A 56 -10.66 7.16 1.12
C ASP A 56 -11.39 6.87 -0.20
N ARG A 57 -11.89 7.92 -0.86
CA ARG A 57 -12.51 7.89 -2.19
C ARG A 57 -11.81 8.86 -3.12
N THR A 58 -11.07 8.33 -4.08
CA THR A 58 -10.38 9.11 -5.12
C THR A 58 -11.36 9.62 -6.17
N SER A 59 -11.19 10.87 -6.62
CA SER A 59 -11.97 11.49 -7.71
C SER A 59 -11.14 11.67 -8.99
N LYS A 60 -11.78 12.08 -10.09
CA LYS A 60 -11.08 12.42 -11.34
C LYS A 60 -10.13 13.60 -11.13
N GLU A 61 -10.53 14.59 -10.34
CA GLU A 61 -9.75 15.78 -10.01
C GLU A 61 -8.50 15.40 -9.21
N PHE A 62 -8.64 14.49 -8.23
CA PHE A 62 -7.50 13.95 -7.49
C PHE A 62 -6.49 13.28 -8.42
N TYR A 63 -6.94 12.37 -9.29
CA TYR A 63 -6.03 11.70 -10.22
C TYR A 63 -5.40 12.67 -11.24
N LYS A 64 -6.13 13.68 -11.70
CA LYS A 64 -5.54 14.73 -12.55
C LYS A 64 -4.42 15.48 -11.84
N ALA A 65 -4.64 15.88 -10.59
CA ALA A 65 -3.61 16.54 -9.79
C ALA A 65 -2.39 15.62 -9.56
N PHE A 66 -2.62 14.40 -9.09
CA PHE A 66 -1.57 13.40 -8.87
C PHE A 66 -0.75 13.15 -10.15
N ASN A 67 -1.42 12.90 -11.27
CA ASN A 67 -0.75 12.61 -12.54
C ASN A 67 0.00 13.84 -13.08
N SER A 68 -0.47 15.05 -12.79
CA SER A 68 0.26 16.28 -13.15
C SER A 68 1.59 16.37 -12.40
N GLU A 69 1.58 16.16 -11.08
CA GLU A 69 2.81 16.14 -10.26
C GLU A 69 3.76 15.03 -10.70
N LEU A 70 3.24 13.84 -11.03
CA LEU A 70 4.04 12.76 -11.59
C LEU A 70 4.71 13.19 -12.91
N LEU A 71 3.96 13.75 -13.85
CA LEU A 71 4.52 14.19 -15.13
C LEU A 71 5.57 15.29 -14.95
N TYR A 72 5.32 16.29 -14.11
CA TYR A 72 6.32 17.32 -13.79
C TYR A 72 7.60 16.71 -13.21
N SER A 73 7.48 15.75 -12.29
CA SER A 73 8.64 15.06 -11.72
C SER A 73 9.48 14.28 -12.76
N LEU A 74 8.86 13.90 -13.88
CA LEU A 74 9.48 13.22 -15.01
C LEU A 74 10.04 14.18 -16.07
N GLY A 75 9.89 15.50 -15.87
CA GLY A 75 10.28 16.52 -16.86
C GLY A 75 9.30 16.66 -18.02
N ILE A 76 8.05 16.22 -17.84
CA ILE A 76 6.99 16.26 -18.86
C ILE A 76 5.98 17.34 -18.49
N SER A 77 5.69 18.26 -19.42
CA SER A 77 4.59 19.22 -19.25
C SER A 77 3.25 18.51 -19.44
N PRO A 78 2.33 18.52 -18.45
CA PRO A 78 1.02 17.88 -18.58
C PRO A 78 0.16 18.57 -19.63
N SER A 79 -0.36 17.80 -20.60
CA SER A 79 -1.45 18.25 -21.47
C SER A 79 -2.77 17.66 -20.98
N GLN A 80 -3.89 18.29 -21.33
CA GLN A 80 -5.21 17.80 -20.95
C GLN A 80 -5.48 16.41 -21.55
N GLU A 81 -5.06 16.18 -22.79
CA GLU A 81 -5.21 14.91 -23.50
C GLU A 81 -4.41 13.79 -22.84
N LEU A 82 -3.15 14.05 -22.45
CA LEU A 82 -2.31 13.07 -21.77
C LEU A 82 -2.89 12.71 -20.39
N LEU A 83 -3.32 13.71 -19.63
CA LEU A 83 -3.95 13.48 -18.32
C LEU A 83 -5.25 12.68 -18.43
N ASP A 84 -6.10 12.97 -19.41
CA ASP A 84 -7.33 12.21 -19.64
C ASP A 84 -7.04 10.78 -20.12
N ASP A 85 -6.01 10.56 -20.96
CA ASP A 85 -5.59 9.23 -21.41
C ASP A 85 -5.05 8.37 -20.26
N ILE A 86 -4.18 8.93 -19.41
CA ILE A 86 -3.71 8.25 -18.19
C ILE A 86 -4.88 7.94 -17.27
N PHE A 87 -5.78 8.91 -17.06
CA PHE A 87 -6.94 8.72 -16.19
C PHE A 87 -7.81 7.56 -16.67
N ALA A 88 -8.17 7.54 -17.95
CA ALA A 88 -9.00 6.50 -18.56
C ALA A 88 -8.33 5.12 -18.49
N SER A 89 -7.01 5.06 -18.66
CA SER A 89 -6.27 3.80 -18.73
C SER A 89 -5.86 3.24 -17.37
N CYS A 90 -5.73 4.07 -16.32
CA CYS A 90 -5.05 3.67 -15.07
C CYS A 90 -5.92 3.75 -13.80
N SER A 91 -6.94 4.60 -13.75
CA SER A 91 -7.53 5.00 -12.45
C SER A 91 -8.33 3.89 -11.78
N TYR A 92 -9.16 3.18 -12.54
CA TYR A 92 -10.11 2.18 -12.02
C TYR A 92 -9.75 0.75 -12.42
N LEU A 93 -8.45 0.45 -12.46
CA LEU A 93 -7.96 -0.90 -12.70
C LEU A 93 -8.32 -1.85 -11.54
N PRO A 94 -8.54 -3.14 -11.84
CA PRO A 94 -8.82 -4.14 -10.82
C PRO A 94 -7.62 -4.32 -9.90
N TRP A 95 -7.93 -4.62 -8.64
CA TRP A 95 -6.95 -5.08 -7.66
C TRP A 95 -6.78 -6.59 -7.76
N GLU A 96 -5.54 -7.04 -7.66
CA GLU A 96 -5.14 -8.44 -7.60
C GLU A 96 -4.11 -8.62 -6.50
N LYS A 97 -4.04 -9.80 -5.87
CA LYS A 97 -2.99 -10.08 -4.88
C LYS A 97 -1.61 -10.20 -5.53
N PHE A 98 -0.57 -9.82 -4.81
CA PHE A 98 0.80 -10.14 -5.23
C PHE A 98 1.05 -11.65 -5.17
N SER A 99 1.94 -12.16 -6.03
CA SER A 99 2.27 -13.60 -6.04
C SER A 99 2.97 -14.07 -4.76
N ASP A 100 3.74 -13.19 -4.12
CA ASP A 100 4.50 -13.48 -2.90
C ASP A 100 3.61 -13.54 -1.64
N THR A 101 2.31 -13.25 -1.73
CA THR A 101 1.38 -13.41 -0.61
C THR A 101 1.01 -14.86 -0.33
N SER A 102 1.42 -15.81 -1.18
CA SER A 102 1.16 -17.24 -0.99
C SER A 102 1.72 -17.79 0.33
N VAL A 103 2.78 -17.16 0.86
CA VAL A 103 3.33 -17.47 2.19
C VAL A 103 2.29 -17.32 3.31
N ILE A 104 1.30 -16.42 3.15
CA ILE A 104 0.31 -16.11 4.17
C ILE A 104 -0.55 -17.36 4.49
N ASP A 105 -0.82 -18.19 3.49
CA ASP A 105 -1.62 -19.42 3.66
C ASP A 105 -0.93 -20.44 4.59
N SER A 106 0.38 -20.31 4.77
CA SER A 106 1.19 -21.18 5.65
C SER A 106 1.41 -20.62 7.06
N LEU A 107 0.88 -19.42 7.35
CA LEU A 107 1.05 -18.77 8.64
C LEU A 107 0.11 -19.38 9.68
N ASN A 108 0.68 -19.89 10.78
CA ASN A 108 -0.09 -20.41 11.92
C ASN A 108 -0.46 -19.32 12.95
N LEU A 109 -0.59 -18.07 12.51
CA LEU A 109 -0.92 -16.93 13.37
C LEU A 109 -2.19 -16.24 12.87
N PRO A 110 -3.02 -15.67 13.77
CA PRO A 110 -4.10 -14.79 13.35
C PRO A 110 -3.55 -13.57 12.62
N ILE A 111 -4.19 -13.23 11.51
CA ILE A 111 -3.82 -12.09 10.68
C ILE A 111 -4.98 -11.09 10.52
N GLY A 112 -4.65 -9.84 10.24
CA GLY A 112 -5.63 -8.83 9.86
C GLY A 112 -5.05 -7.71 9.01
N ILE A 113 -5.91 -6.77 8.62
CA ILE A 113 -5.59 -5.67 7.72
C ILE A 113 -5.89 -4.33 8.39
N LEU A 114 -5.02 -3.35 8.23
CA LEU A 114 -5.21 -1.94 8.59
C LEU A 114 -4.92 -1.05 7.37
N SER A 115 -5.96 -0.45 6.79
CA SER A 115 -5.85 0.27 5.52
C SER A 115 -6.63 1.58 5.50
N ASN A 116 -6.03 2.59 4.87
CA ASN A 116 -6.73 3.80 4.46
C ASN A 116 -7.47 3.49 3.15
N PHE A 117 -8.74 3.16 3.26
CA PHE A 117 -9.56 2.72 2.14
C PHE A 117 -11.04 2.99 2.42
N ASN A 118 -11.84 2.87 1.38
CA ASN A 118 -13.31 2.79 1.52
C ASN A 118 -13.79 1.34 1.73
N ASN A 119 -15.10 1.21 1.95
CA ASN A 119 -15.77 -0.05 2.29
C ASN A 119 -15.70 -1.14 1.21
N SER A 120 -15.28 -0.81 -0.02
CA SER A 120 -15.06 -1.81 -1.07
C SER A 120 -13.85 -2.72 -0.82
N LEU A 121 -12.94 -2.34 0.09
CA LEU A 121 -11.74 -3.14 0.38
C LEU A 121 -12.10 -4.55 0.84
N LYS A 122 -13.11 -4.71 1.70
CA LYS A 122 -13.50 -6.02 2.23
C LYS A 122 -13.92 -6.99 1.13
N VAL A 123 -14.66 -6.50 0.13
CA VAL A 123 -15.06 -7.30 -1.04
C VAL A 123 -13.84 -7.72 -1.85
N THR A 124 -12.91 -6.79 -2.07
CA THR A 124 -11.66 -7.04 -2.81
C THR A 124 -10.80 -8.09 -2.12
N ILE A 125 -10.56 -7.93 -0.81
CA ILE A 125 -9.76 -8.88 -0.03
C ILE A 125 -10.41 -10.26 0.00
N ASN A 126 -11.72 -10.34 0.26
CA ASN A 126 -12.41 -11.64 0.28
C ASN A 126 -12.38 -12.35 -1.07
N LYS A 127 -12.40 -11.60 -2.18
CA LYS A 127 -12.25 -12.18 -3.53
C LYS A 127 -10.86 -12.79 -3.74
N GLU A 128 -9.80 -12.11 -3.31
CA GLU A 128 -8.42 -12.51 -3.61
C GLU A 128 -7.86 -13.55 -2.59
N PHE A 129 -8.33 -13.50 -1.34
CA PHE A 129 -7.82 -14.28 -0.21
C PHE A 129 -8.87 -15.11 0.52
N GLY A 130 -10.15 -15.01 0.17
CA GLY A 130 -11.23 -15.59 0.98
C GLY A 130 -11.38 -14.90 2.34
N GLU A 131 -12.01 -15.58 3.31
CA GLU A 131 -12.20 -15.05 4.68
C GLU A 131 -11.00 -15.33 5.59
N LEU A 132 -9.78 -15.19 5.06
CA LEU A 132 -8.54 -15.51 5.77
C LEU A 132 -8.21 -14.51 6.89
N PHE A 133 -8.57 -13.23 6.70
CA PHE A 133 -8.25 -12.16 7.65
C PHE A 133 -9.30 -12.05 8.74
N LYS A 134 -8.88 -12.29 9.99
CA LYS A 134 -9.77 -12.24 11.17
C LYS A 134 -10.34 -10.84 11.40
N HIS A 135 -9.54 -9.80 11.15
CA HIS A 135 -9.95 -8.41 11.30
C HIS A 135 -9.57 -7.60 10.06
N VAL A 136 -10.44 -6.68 9.65
CA VAL A 136 -10.22 -5.77 8.52
C VAL A 136 -10.61 -4.36 8.96
N PHE A 137 -9.62 -3.58 9.39
CA PHE A 137 -9.75 -2.21 9.86
C PHE A 137 -9.65 -1.24 8.67
N ILE A 138 -10.75 -0.54 8.37
CA ILE A 138 -10.90 0.34 7.19
C ILE A 138 -11.17 1.76 7.68
N SER A 139 -10.38 2.74 7.25
CA SER A 139 -10.50 4.14 7.70
C SER A 139 -11.91 4.71 7.57
N GLU A 140 -12.60 4.47 6.44
CA GLU A 140 -13.97 4.95 6.21
C GLU A 140 -14.97 4.43 7.26
N ASN A 141 -14.78 3.20 7.76
CA ASN A 141 -15.66 2.61 8.79
C ASN A 141 -15.40 3.17 10.18
N TYR A 142 -14.14 3.48 10.49
CA TYR A 142 -13.76 3.93 11.83
C TYR A 142 -13.71 5.46 11.97
N GLY A 143 -13.80 6.20 10.87
CA GLY A 143 -13.71 7.67 10.87
C GLY A 143 -12.32 8.20 11.26
N VAL A 144 -11.30 7.32 11.27
CA VAL A 144 -9.91 7.66 11.59
C VAL A 144 -9.00 6.91 10.61
N ALA A 145 -7.95 7.58 10.15
CA ALA A 145 -7.04 7.07 9.13
C ALA A 145 -5.58 7.15 9.59
N LYS A 146 -4.73 6.30 9.02
CA LYS A 146 -3.26 6.43 9.12
C LYS A 146 -2.85 7.81 8.58
N PRO A 147 -1.89 8.51 9.21
CA PRO A 147 -1.00 8.06 10.27
C PRO A 147 -1.48 8.36 11.70
N ASN A 148 -2.78 8.59 11.94
CA ASN A 148 -3.27 8.90 13.28
C ASN A 148 -3.03 7.70 14.24
N PRO A 149 -2.28 7.87 15.35
CA PRO A 149 -2.01 6.81 16.31
C PRO A 149 -3.26 6.14 16.88
N ASP A 150 -4.39 6.84 16.94
CA ASP A 150 -5.64 6.28 17.47
C ASP A 150 -6.17 5.13 16.62
N PHE A 151 -5.91 5.11 15.31
CA PHE A 151 -6.31 4.00 14.46
C PHE A 151 -5.56 2.71 14.84
N TYR A 152 -4.28 2.83 15.18
CA TYR A 152 -3.47 1.72 15.65
C TYR A 152 -3.85 1.25 17.06
N LYS A 153 -4.22 2.18 17.95
CA LYS A 153 -4.73 1.84 19.29
C LYS A 153 -6.05 1.07 19.22
N ILE A 154 -6.91 1.37 18.24
CA ILE A 154 -8.11 0.57 17.97
C ILE A 154 -7.74 -0.87 17.65
N VAL A 155 -6.73 -1.10 16.81
CA VAL A 155 -6.24 -2.46 16.50
C VAL A 155 -5.78 -3.18 17.77
N VAL A 156 -4.94 -2.55 18.59
CA VAL A 156 -4.47 -3.13 19.86
C VAL A 156 -5.66 -3.51 20.77
N LYS A 157 -6.63 -2.60 20.91
CA LYS A 157 -7.82 -2.81 21.73
C LYS A 157 -8.70 -3.96 21.23
N GLU A 158 -9.00 -4.00 19.93
CA GLU A 158 -9.95 -4.96 19.35
C GLU A 158 -9.33 -6.35 19.14
N THR A 159 -8.04 -6.42 18.86
CA THR A 159 -7.34 -7.70 18.72
C THR A 159 -6.97 -8.33 20.08
N GLY A 160 -6.80 -7.50 21.12
CA GLY A 160 -6.42 -7.93 22.47
C GLY A 160 -4.94 -8.28 22.64
N PHE A 161 -4.12 -8.13 21.58
CA PHE A 161 -2.67 -8.32 21.67
C PHE A 161 -1.97 -7.05 22.12
N THR A 162 -0.88 -7.20 22.87
CA THR A 162 -0.01 -6.07 23.21
C THR A 162 0.73 -5.57 21.95
N PRO A 163 1.17 -4.29 21.90
CA PRO A 163 1.91 -3.79 20.74
C PRO A 163 3.13 -4.65 20.37
N SER A 164 3.85 -5.15 21.37
CA SER A 164 5.03 -6.00 21.17
C SER A 164 4.72 -7.41 20.63
N GLU A 165 3.46 -7.85 20.63
CA GLU A 165 3.02 -9.14 20.07
C GLU A 165 2.52 -9.00 18.63
N ILE A 166 2.34 -7.77 18.15
CA ILE A 166 1.86 -7.48 16.79
C ILE A 166 3.06 -7.13 15.90
N LEU A 167 3.16 -7.81 14.76
CA LEU A 167 4.03 -7.41 13.65
C LEU A 167 3.18 -6.70 12.59
N TYR A 168 3.45 -5.42 12.34
CA TYR A 168 2.79 -4.64 11.30
C TYR A 168 3.66 -4.53 10.04
N ILE A 169 3.11 -4.92 8.90
CA ILE A 169 3.79 -4.88 7.60
C ILE A 169 3.05 -3.91 6.67
N GLY A 170 3.79 -2.96 6.10
CA GLY A 170 3.23 -1.96 5.17
C GLY A 170 4.30 -1.40 4.24
N ASP A 171 3.90 -0.62 3.24
CA ASP A 171 4.77 -0.12 2.17
C ASP A 171 5.15 1.37 2.36
N SER A 172 4.58 2.05 3.35
CA SER A 172 4.81 3.48 3.61
C SER A 172 5.51 3.71 4.95
N ILE A 173 6.64 4.41 4.91
CA ILE A 173 7.32 4.83 6.15
C ILE A 173 6.44 5.81 6.94
N LYS A 174 5.82 6.77 6.24
CA LYS A 174 5.02 7.85 6.83
C LYS A 174 3.68 7.36 7.35
N LEU A 175 2.99 6.53 6.58
CA LEU A 175 1.65 6.05 6.93
C LEU A 175 1.70 4.84 7.83
N ASP A 176 2.66 3.92 7.64
CA ASP A 176 2.65 2.61 8.30
C ASP A 176 3.71 2.50 9.39
N MET A 177 4.97 2.77 9.05
CA MET A 177 6.09 2.47 9.96
C MET A 177 6.17 3.46 11.13
N GLU A 178 6.31 4.75 10.85
CA GLU A 178 6.50 5.79 11.86
C GLU A 178 5.38 5.80 12.93
N PRO A 179 4.08 5.83 12.58
CA PRO A 179 3.04 5.85 13.59
C PRO A 179 2.91 4.53 14.36
N ALA A 180 3.19 3.38 13.73
CA ALA A 180 3.17 2.09 14.41
C ALA A 180 4.32 1.95 15.42
N ILE A 181 5.53 2.41 15.06
CA ILE A 181 6.69 2.45 15.97
C ILE A 181 6.40 3.33 17.18
N LYS A 182 5.74 4.49 16.99
CA LYS A 182 5.38 5.41 18.09
C LYS A 182 4.48 4.76 19.15
N ILE A 183 3.72 3.73 18.80
CA ILE A 183 2.91 2.97 19.75
C ILE A 183 3.52 1.60 20.12
N SER A 184 4.81 1.40 19.81
CA SER A 184 5.60 0.21 20.14
C SER A 184 5.19 -1.09 19.42
N LEU A 185 4.57 -1.00 18.24
CA LEU A 185 4.39 -2.16 17.37
C LEU A 185 5.74 -2.62 16.80
N ASN A 186 5.91 -3.93 16.60
CA ASN A 186 6.97 -4.40 15.71
C ASN A 186 6.55 -4.04 14.29
N THR A 187 7.47 -3.55 13.47
CA THR A 187 7.16 -3.10 12.10
C THR A 187 8.13 -3.68 11.10
N LEU A 188 7.66 -3.99 9.90
CA LEU A 188 8.50 -4.44 8.80
C LEU A 188 8.05 -3.76 7.50
N LEU A 189 8.94 -3.02 6.86
CA LEU A 189 8.63 -2.35 5.60
C LEU A 189 8.71 -3.36 4.45
N ILE A 190 7.68 -3.44 3.61
CA ILE A 190 7.76 -4.18 2.34
C ILE A 190 8.16 -3.23 1.22
N ASP A 191 9.33 -3.47 0.62
CA ASP A 191 9.98 -2.62 -0.37
C ASP A 191 10.33 -3.44 -1.63
N ARG A 192 9.30 -3.88 -2.35
CA ARG A 192 9.44 -4.77 -3.51
C ARG A 192 10.27 -4.18 -4.64
N ASP A 193 10.21 -2.87 -4.83
CA ASP A 193 10.95 -2.15 -5.87
C ASP A 193 12.32 -1.62 -5.39
N GLY A 194 12.71 -1.87 -4.13
CA GLY A 194 14.03 -1.47 -3.61
C GLY A 194 14.23 0.04 -3.47
N LEU A 195 13.15 0.80 -3.26
CA LEU A 195 13.14 2.26 -3.21
C LEU A 195 13.62 2.83 -1.87
N TYR A 196 13.70 2.00 -0.82
CA TYR A 196 14.10 2.39 0.52
C TYR A 196 15.36 1.66 1.01
N PRO A 197 16.48 1.68 0.26
CA PRO A 197 17.66 0.87 0.58
C PRO A 197 18.30 1.19 1.94
N ILE A 198 18.07 2.40 2.46
CA ILE A 198 18.60 2.88 3.75
C ILE A 198 17.75 2.40 4.95
N TYR A 199 16.48 2.03 4.73
CA TYR A 199 15.61 1.59 5.81
C TYR A 199 16.02 0.19 6.28
N LYS A 200 16.36 0.06 7.57
CA LYS A 200 17.00 -1.17 8.09
C LYS A 200 16.06 -2.36 8.16
N ASN A 201 14.86 -2.17 8.72
CA ASN A 201 13.91 -3.27 8.94
C ASN A 201 12.94 -3.38 7.76
N ARG A 202 13.44 -3.92 6.65
CA ARG A 202 12.68 -4.09 5.41
C ARG A 202 12.87 -5.48 4.80
N ILE A 203 11.88 -5.89 4.04
CA ILE A 203 11.89 -7.06 3.15
C ILE A 203 11.55 -6.61 1.73
N THR A 204 11.94 -7.40 0.74
CA THR A 204 11.61 -7.17 -0.68
C THR A 204 10.57 -8.17 -1.20
N SER A 205 10.23 -9.20 -0.41
CA SER A 205 9.20 -10.19 -0.68
C SER A 205 8.56 -10.65 0.64
N LEU A 206 7.25 -10.85 0.65
CA LEU A 206 6.57 -11.41 1.83
C LEU A 206 7.05 -12.83 2.17
N GLU A 207 7.64 -13.57 1.23
CA GLU A 207 8.24 -14.89 1.51
C GLU A 207 9.32 -14.84 2.61
N GLN A 208 9.94 -13.67 2.81
CA GLN A 208 10.94 -13.43 3.86
C GLN A 208 10.33 -13.30 5.27
N LEU A 209 9.00 -13.28 5.42
CA LEU A 209 8.34 -13.17 6.72
C LEU A 209 8.75 -14.27 7.70
N THR A 210 9.03 -15.47 7.20
CA THR A 210 9.46 -16.61 8.01
C THR A 210 10.75 -16.37 8.79
N LEU A 211 11.55 -15.37 8.41
CA LEU A 211 12.78 -14.98 9.12
C LEU A 211 12.49 -14.11 10.36
N TYR A 212 11.25 -13.66 10.54
CA TYR A 212 10.83 -12.71 11.58
C TYR A 212 9.76 -13.26 12.53
N LEU A 213 9.33 -14.51 12.33
CA LEU A 213 8.33 -15.23 13.12
C LEU A 213 9.00 -16.38 13.89
#